data_AF-A0A522E2H8-F1
#
_entry.id   AF-A0A522E2H8-F1
#
_cell.length_a   1.000
_cell.length_b   1.000
_cell.length_c   1.000
_cell.angle_alpha   90.00
_cell.angle_beta   90.00
_cell.angle_gamma   90.00
#
_symmetry.space_group_name_H-M   'P 1'
#
loop_
_entity.id
_entity.type
_entity.pdbx_description
1 polymer ?
#
loop_
_entity_poly.entity_id
_entity_poly.type
_entity_poly.pdbx_seq_one_letter_code
_entity_poly.pdbx_strand_id
1 'polypeptide(L)'
;MFKNYFKTALRNLWKNKTHSFLNIFGLAVGITCAGLIFLWVEDELSYNHNNNKIDQLYQVLENQAYEGKTYTFSSTPGLLAPAMKDELPGIKNTCRFTWDNFTLFSLGDKSIYERGYYADSSVFSMLTLPFIQGKKENAFQQLHSLVITEKMAKKFFGDDKNIIGKTLKVDNKEEYVVSGVIKDLPGNSTLKFDWLSPFKI
;
A
#
# COMPACT_ATOMS: atom_id res chain seq x y z
N MET A 1 48.33 12.34 21.57
CA MET A 1 47.67 12.78 22.82
C MET A 1 46.24 12.22 22.97
N PHE A 2 45.36 12.29 21.96
CA PHE A 2 44.01 11.69 22.00
C PHE A 2 43.97 10.21 22.43
N LYS A 3 44.92 9.38 21.98
CA LYS A 3 45.06 7.98 22.42
C LYS A 3 45.22 7.82 23.94
N ASN A 4 45.94 8.72 24.60
CA ASN A 4 46.16 8.65 26.04
C ASN A 4 44.92 9.09 26.82
N TYR A 5 44.22 10.14 26.36
CA TYR A 5 42.94 10.55 26.95
C TYR A 5 41.87 9.46 26.83
N PHE A 6 41.74 8.84 25.65
CA PHE A 6 40.79 7.74 25.43
C PHE A 6 41.10 6.52 26.30
N LYS A 7 42.39 6.11 26.36
CA LYS A 7 42.84 5.01 27.23
C LYS A 7 42.55 5.27 28.71
N THR A 8 42.71 6.52 29.14
CA THR A 8 42.47 6.93 30.53
C THR A 8 40.98 6.94 30.86
N ALA A 9 40.14 7.45 29.97
CA ALA A 9 38.69 7.44 30.10
C ALA A 9 38.15 6.01 30.20
N LEU A 10 38.59 5.10 29.32
CA LEU A 10 38.16 3.70 29.32
C LEU A 10 38.56 2.98 30.61
N ARG A 11 39.79 3.22 31.10
CA ARG A 11 40.25 2.66 32.39
C ARG A 11 39.43 3.18 33.56
N ASN A 12 39.01 4.44 33.52
CA ASN A 12 38.17 5.03 34.56
C ASN A 12 36.75 4.43 34.56
N LEU A 13 36.17 4.22 33.38
CA LEU A 13 34.88 3.54 33.21
C LEU A 13 34.91 2.10 33.77
N TRP A 14 36.01 1.37 33.53
CA TRP A 14 36.21 0.02 34.08
C TRP A 14 36.49 -0.02 35.58
N LYS A 15 37.03 1.05 36.17
CA LYS A 15 37.27 1.14 37.62
C LYS A 15 35.98 1.44 38.38
N ASN A 16 35.09 2.25 37.82
CA ASN A 16 33.82 2.68 38.44
C ASN A 16 32.59 2.03 37.78
N LYS A 17 32.62 0.69 37.63
CA LYS A 17 31.69 -0.08 36.78
C LYS A 17 30.22 0.22 37.02
N THR A 18 29.76 0.24 38.28
CA THR A 18 28.34 0.45 38.61
C THR A 18 27.86 1.85 38.24
N HIS A 19 28.62 2.88 38.60
CA HIS A 19 28.28 4.27 38.29
C HIS A 19 28.32 4.55 36.78
N SER A 20 29.35 4.04 36.11
CA SER A 20 29.47 4.13 34.66
C SER A 20 28.34 3.39 33.94
N PHE A 21 27.94 2.21 34.45
CA PHE A 21 26.82 1.45 33.90
C PHE A 21 25.51 2.22 34.02
N LEU A 22 25.16 2.71 35.22
CA LEU A 22 23.90 3.45 35.43
C LEU A 22 23.78 4.67 34.51
N ASN A 23 24.84 5.48 34.40
CA ASN A 23 24.81 6.68 33.56
C ASN A 23 24.75 6.36 32.06
N ILE A 24 25.55 5.39 31.59
CA ILE A 24 25.53 4.99 30.17
C ILE A 24 24.22 4.33 29.82
N PHE A 25 23.70 3.46 30.68
CA PHE A 25 22.45 2.75 30.47
C PHE A 25 21.25 3.72 30.46
N GLY A 26 21.17 4.63 31.43
CA GLY A 26 20.11 5.65 31.45
C GLY A 26 20.12 6.54 30.21
N LEU A 27 21.30 7.00 29.77
CA LEU A 27 21.44 7.78 28.54
C LEU A 27 21.05 6.95 27.29
N ALA A 28 21.51 5.70 27.22
CA ALA A 28 21.20 4.81 26.11
C ALA A 28 19.69 4.54 26.00
N VAL A 29 19.02 4.29 27.13
CA VAL A 29 17.56 4.13 27.18
C VAL A 29 16.86 5.42 26.73
N GLY A 30 17.29 6.59 27.23
CA GLY A 30 16.71 7.87 26.84
C GLY A 30 16.82 8.15 25.33
N ILE A 31 18.00 7.93 24.75
CA ILE A 31 18.23 8.08 23.30
C ILE A 31 17.40 7.06 22.51
N THR A 32 17.30 5.82 22.99
CA THR A 32 16.51 4.77 22.34
C THR A 32 15.02 5.14 22.33
N CYS A 33 14.46 5.55 23.47
CA CYS A 33 13.07 5.99 23.55
C CYS A 33 12.79 7.18 22.62
N ALA A 34 13.66 8.18 22.62
CA ALA A 34 13.53 9.33 21.72
C ALA A 34 13.61 8.91 20.24
N GLY A 35 14.51 7.99 19.89
CA GLY A 35 14.64 7.44 18.55
C GLY A 35 13.41 6.66 18.09
N LEU A 36 12.81 5.84 18.97
CA LEU A 36 11.58 5.11 18.66
C LEU A 36 10.39 6.06 18.42
N ILE A 37 10.26 7.12 19.24
CA ILE A 37 9.23 8.14 19.03
C ILE A 37 9.45 8.86 17.70
N PHE A 38 10.71 9.20 17.37
CA PHE A 38 11.03 9.84 16.10
C PHE A 38 10.65 8.96 14.90
N LEU A 39 11.00 7.67 14.92
CA LEU A 39 10.62 6.73 13.86
C LEU A 39 9.10 6.59 13.71
N TRP A 40 8.36 6.60 14.83
CA TRP A 40 6.91 6.58 14.80
C TRP A 40 6.31 7.85 14.17
N VAL A 41 6.83 9.03 14.53
CA VAL A 41 6.40 10.30 13.92
C VAL A 41 6.73 10.33 12.43
N GLU A 42 7.90 9.84 12.03
CA GLU A 42 8.29 9.74 10.62
C GLU A 42 7.36 8.81 9.83
N ASP A 43 6.96 7.67 10.39
CA ASP A 43 5.98 6.76 9.78
C ASP A 43 4.62 7.42 9.60
N GLU A 44 4.13 8.14 10.62
CA GLU A 44 2.84 8.84 10.58
C GLU A 44 2.85 9.99 9.56
N LEU A 45 3.92 10.79 9.51
CA LEU A 45 4.05 11.89 8.55
C LEU A 45 4.27 11.42 7.10
N SER A 46 4.79 10.21 6.91
CA SER A 46 5.00 9.63 5.57
C SER A 46 3.79 8.85 5.06
N TYR A 47 2.74 8.72 5.87
CA TYR A 47 1.53 7.98 5.53
C TYR A 47 0.87 8.53 4.26
N ASN A 48 0.63 7.67 3.26
CA ASN A 48 0.11 8.00 1.92
C ASN A 48 0.97 8.95 1.05
N HIS A 49 2.06 9.52 1.56
CA HIS A 49 2.93 10.43 0.79
C HIS A 49 3.72 9.75 -0.34
N ASN A 50 3.56 8.45 -0.50
CA ASN A 50 4.05 7.70 -1.66
C ASN A 50 3.29 8.03 -2.95
N ASN A 51 2.16 8.74 -2.85
CA ASN A 51 1.41 9.22 -3.99
C ASN A 51 1.70 10.69 -4.27
N ASN A 52 2.30 10.97 -5.43
CA ASN A 52 2.70 12.32 -5.84
C ASN A 52 1.55 13.32 -5.94
N LYS A 53 0.29 12.85 -5.96
CA LYS A 53 -0.91 13.67 -6.08
C LYS A 53 -1.76 13.65 -4.81
N ILE A 54 -1.20 13.27 -3.66
CA ILE A 54 -1.98 13.07 -2.44
C ILE A 54 -2.84 14.29 -2.06
N ASP A 55 -2.32 15.51 -2.27
CA ASP A 55 -3.02 16.77 -1.98
C ASP A 55 -4.24 17.03 -2.89
N GLN A 56 -4.41 16.26 -3.96
CA GLN A 56 -5.49 16.38 -4.95
C GLN A 56 -6.39 15.14 -4.97
N LEU A 57 -6.13 14.16 -4.10
CA LEU A 57 -6.88 12.92 -4.04
C LEU A 57 -7.79 12.93 -2.82
N TYR A 58 -9.08 12.78 -3.09
CA TYR A 58 -10.11 12.81 -2.06
C TYR A 58 -10.92 11.51 -2.11
N GLN A 59 -11.29 11.02 -0.94
CA GLN A 59 -12.27 9.95 -0.80
C GLN A 59 -13.63 10.58 -0.48
N VAL A 60 -14.65 10.16 -1.23
CA VAL A 60 -16.02 10.58 -0.97
C VAL A 60 -16.60 9.71 0.12
N LEU A 61 -17.13 10.34 1.17
CA LEU A 61 -17.81 9.68 2.27
C LEU A 61 -19.28 10.11 2.28
N GLU A 62 -20.16 9.19 2.65
CA GLU A 62 -21.59 9.42 2.75
C GLU A 62 -21.99 9.62 4.22
N ASN A 63 -22.71 10.70 4.51
CA ASN A 63 -23.33 10.92 5.81
C ASN A 63 -24.79 10.45 5.76
N GLN A 64 -25.13 9.49 6.61
CA GLN A 64 -26.48 8.94 6.72
C GLN A 64 -27.03 9.22 8.13
N ALA A 65 -28.27 9.69 8.22
CA ALA A 65 -28.93 9.97 9.48
C ALA A 65 -29.75 8.75 9.94
N TYR A 66 -29.38 8.17 11.08
CA TYR A 66 -30.10 7.09 11.74
C TYR A 66 -30.45 7.48 13.18
N GLU A 67 -31.74 7.41 13.52
CA GLU A 67 -32.23 7.70 14.89
C GLU A 67 -31.75 9.05 15.46
N GLY A 68 -31.68 10.08 14.62
CA GLY A 68 -31.21 11.42 15.01
C GLY A 68 -29.69 11.54 15.19
N LYS A 69 -28.91 10.50 14.87
CA LYS A 69 -27.44 10.52 14.83
C LYS A 69 -26.95 10.42 13.39
N THR A 70 -25.91 11.18 13.07
CA THR A 70 -25.23 11.09 11.78
C THR A 70 -24.12 10.06 11.84
N TYR A 71 -24.15 9.11 10.91
CA TYR A 71 -23.11 8.11 10.69
C TYR A 71 -22.45 8.38 9.35
N THR A 72 -21.13 8.23 9.30
CA THR A 72 -20.34 8.44 8.08
C THR A 72 -19.85 7.09 7.55
N PHE A 73 -20.14 6.80 6.29
CA PHE A 73 -19.77 5.56 5.61
C PHE A 73 -18.86 5.85 4.43
N SER A 74 -17.96 4.91 4.13
CA SER A 74 -17.12 4.94 2.92
C SER A 74 -17.80 4.35 1.68
N SER A 75 -18.95 3.70 1.87
CA SER A 75 -19.77 3.17 0.78
C SER A 75 -20.45 4.32 0.06
N THR A 76 -20.42 4.29 -1.27
CA THR A 76 -21.16 5.26 -2.09
C THR A 76 -21.84 4.55 -3.26
N PRO A 77 -22.96 5.07 -3.79
CA PRO A 77 -23.59 4.52 -4.97
C PRO A 77 -22.65 4.50 -6.18
N GLY A 78 -22.64 3.42 -6.96
CA GLY A 78 -21.75 3.29 -8.12
C GLY A 78 -21.96 4.37 -9.20
N LEU A 79 -23.15 4.97 -9.27
CA LEU A 79 -23.48 6.07 -10.19
C LEU A 79 -22.95 7.43 -9.72
N LEU A 80 -22.50 7.56 -8.46
CA LEU A 80 -22.00 8.81 -7.93
C LEU A 80 -20.73 9.27 -8.66
N ALA A 81 -19.79 8.36 -8.90
CA ALA A 81 -18.52 8.70 -9.54
C ALA A 81 -18.66 9.27 -10.97
N PRO A 82 -19.48 8.72 -11.88
CA PRO A 82 -19.72 9.35 -13.17
C PRO A 82 -20.50 10.67 -13.04
N ALA A 83 -21.56 10.73 -12.22
CA ALA A 83 -22.33 11.95 -12.02
C ALA A 83 -21.48 13.11 -11.48
N MET A 84 -20.61 12.85 -10.50
CA MET A 84 -19.66 13.83 -9.97
C MET A 84 -18.73 14.37 -11.06
N LYS A 85 -18.24 13.50 -11.96
CA LYS A 85 -17.34 13.93 -13.04
C LYS A 85 -18.06 14.82 -14.06
N ASP A 86 -19.33 14.55 -14.33
CA ASP A 86 -20.10 15.27 -15.34
C ASP A 86 -20.71 16.58 -14.81
N GLU A 87 -21.14 16.60 -13.55
CA GLU A 87 -21.91 17.72 -12.98
C GLU A 87 -21.07 18.68 -12.11
N LEU A 88 -19.95 18.23 -11.52
CA LEU A 88 -19.18 19.06 -10.60
C LEU A 88 -17.94 19.68 -11.27
N PRO A 89 -17.82 21.02 -11.31
CA PRO A 89 -16.62 21.67 -11.84
C PRO A 89 -15.40 21.39 -10.94
N GLY A 90 -14.23 21.23 -11.55
CA GLY A 90 -12.96 21.01 -10.84
C GLY A 90 -12.58 19.55 -10.62
N ILE A 91 -13.46 18.59 -10.91
CA ILE A 91 -13.16 17.15 -10.83
C ILE A 91 -12.48 16.69 -12.12
N LYS A 92 -11.17 16.41 -12.03
CA LYS A 92 -10.39 15.93 -13.19
C LYS A 92 -10.72 14.48 -13.57
N ASN A 93 -10.82 13.61 -12.57
CA ASN A 93 -11.12 12.19 -12.74
C ASN A 93 -11.76 11.63 -11.47
N THR A 94 -12.53 10.56 -11.63
CA THR A 94 -13.11 9.77 -10.54
C THR A 94 -12.69 8.32 -10.71
N CYS A 95 -12.60 7.59 -9.60
CA CYS A 95 -12.28 6.17 -9.57
C CYS A 95 -13.08 5.52 -8.46
N ARG A 96 -13.76 4.42 -8.77
CA ARG A 96 -14.44 3.58 -7.80
C ARG A 96 -13.56 2.41 -7.40
N PHE A 97 -13.77 1.94 -6.19
CA PHE A 97 -13.21 0.69 -5.67
C PHE A 97 -14.33 -0.13 -5.04
N THR A 98 -14.22 -1.45 -5.10
CA THR A 98 -15.04 -2.32 -4.26
C THR A 98 -14.61 -2.22 -2.80
N TRP A 99 -15.36 -2.89 -1.94
CA TRP A 99 -14.83 -3.38 -0.69
C TRP A 99 -13.59 -4.25 -0.89
N ASP A 100 -12.86 -4.38 0.21
CA ASP A 100 -11.71 -5.25 0.32
C ASP A 100 -12.12 -6.71 0.08
N ASN A 101 -11.53 -7.34 -0.95
CA ASN A 101 -11.85 -8.71 -1.33
C ASN A 101 -10.65 -9.62 -1.07
N PHE A 102 -10.92 -10.76 -0.43
CA PHE A 102 -9.99 -11.89 -0.34
C PHE A 102 -10.43 -12.94 -1.34
N THR A 103 -9.74 -13.01 -2.47
CA THR A 103 -10.14 -13.84 -3.61
C THR A 103 -9.14 -14.98 -3.80
N LEU A 104 -9.64 -16.18 -4.14
CA LEU A 104 -8.78 -17.33 -4.36
C LEU A 104 -8.18 -17.27 -5.76
N PHE A 105 -6.84 -17.23 -5.84
CA PHE A 105 -6.11 -17.34 -7.10
C PHE A 105 -5.40 -18.69 -7.17
N SER A 106 -5.50 -19.35 -8.32
CA SER A 106 -4.90 -20.66 -8.56
C SER A 106 -4.06 -20.70 -9.83
N LEU A 107 -2.93 -21.40 -9.75
CA LEU A 107 -2.02 -21.71 -10.86
C LEU A 107 -1.50 -23.14 -10.69
N GLY A 108 -2.00 -24.08 -11.50
CA GLY A 108 -1.74 -25.50 -11.31
C GLY A 108 -2.23 -25.96 -9.93
N ASP A 109 -1.34 -26.57 -9.15
CA ASP A 109 -1.65 -27.07 -7.79
C ASP A 109 -1.56 -25.99 -6.70
N LYS A 110 -1.06 -24.79 -7.03
CA LYS A 110 -0.97 -23.67 -6.06
C LYS A 110 -2.29 -22.93 -6.02
N SER A 111 -2.85 -22.76 -4.83
CA SER A 111 -4.06 -21.94 -4.59
C SER A 111 -3.85 -21.08 -3.36
N ILE A 112 -3.97 -19.76 -3.51
CA ILE A 112 -3.67 -18.77 -2.46
C ILE A 112 -4.75 -17.68 -2.47
N TYR A 113 -5.24 -17.32 -1.29
CA TYR A 113 -6.11 -16.16 -1.13
C TYR A 113 -5.25 -14.89 -1.14
N GLU A 114 -5.59 -13.96 -2.03
CA GLU A 114 -4.92 -12.66 -2.14
C GLU A 114 -5.93 -11.54 -1.98
N ARG A 115 -5.47 -10.46 -1.36
CA ARG A 115 -6.30 -9.29 -1.05
C ARG A 115 -6.31 -8.33 -2.23
N GLY A 116 -7.46 -7.78 -2.60
CA GLY A 116 -7.49 -6.79 -3.67
C GLY A 116 -8.87 -6.20 -3.93
N TYR A 117 -8.94 -5.46 -5.02
CA TYR A 117 -10.10 -4.64 -5.36
C TYR A 117 -10.46 -4.76 -6.82
N TYR A 118 -11.75 -4.65 -7.11
CA TYR A 118 -12.16 -4.21 -8.42
C TYR A 118 -12.14 -2.68 -8.45
N ALA A 119 -11.59 -2.12 -9.52
CA ALA A 119 -11.36 -0.68 -9.65
C ALA A 119 -11.62 -0.19 -11.08
N ASP A 120 -11.93 1.09 -11.24
CA ASP A 120 -11.95 1.71 -12.57
C ASP A 120 -10.53 1.87 -13.13
N SER A 121 -10.37 1.89 -14.45
CA SER A 121 -9.06 2.06 -15.11
C SER A 121 -8.39 3.42 -14.81
N SER A 122 -9.19 4.42 -14.40
CA SER A 122 -8.71 5.72 -13.95
C SER A 122 -7.77 5.63 -12.75
N VAL A 123 -7.78 4.52 -11.99
CA VAL A 123 -6.88 4.26 -10.86
C VAL A 123 -5.40 4.49 -11.23
N PHE A 124 -4.97 4.03 -12.41
CA PHE A 124 -3.57 4.15 -12.85
C PHE A 124 -3.17 5.56 -13.27
N SER A 125 -4.15 6.44 -13.49
CA SER A 125 -3.92 7.86 -13.79
C SER A 125 -3.99 8.73 -12.53
N MET A 126 -4.79 8.31 -11.56
CA MET A 126 -5.04 9.02 -10.30
C MET A 126 -3.98 8.68 -9.25
N LEU A 127 -3.65 7.39 -9.09
CA LEU A 127 -2.66 6.92 -8.14
C LEU A 127 -1.27 6.79 -8.78
N THR A 128 -0.24 7.00 -7.96
CA THR A 128 1.15 6.77 -8.34
C THR A 128 1.48 5.30 -8.15
N LEU A 129 1.26 4.48 -9.19
CA LEU A 129 1.53 3.05 -9.20
C LEU A 129 2.68 2.73 -10.17
N PRO A 130 3.90 2.43 -9.67
CA PRO A 130 5.03 2.11 -10.54
C PRO A 130 4.86 0.74 -11.20
N PHE A 131 4.73 0.70 -12.53
CA PHE A 131 4.70 -0.56 -13.28
C PHE A 131 6.13 -1.10 -13.48
N ILE A 132 6.33 -2.36 -13.12
CA ILE A 132 7.54 -3.15 -13.40
C ILE A 132 7.41 -3.83 -14.77
N GLN A 133 6.23 -4.38 -15.07
CA GLN A 133 5.92 -4.96 -16.37
C GLN A 133 4.55 -4.51 -16.85
N GLY A 134 4.38 -4.44 -18.17
CA GLY A 134 3.14 -3.94 -18.79
C GLY A 134 3.09 -2.42 -18.84
N LYS A 135 1.93 -1.90 -19.27
CA LYS A 135 1.71 -0.46 -19.46
C LYS A 135 0.38 -0.05 -18.85
N LYS A 136 0.37 1.09 -18.15
CA LYS A 136 -0.82 1.64 -17.50
C LYS A 136 -1.98 1.86 -18.47
N GLU A 137 -1.69 2.23 -19.72
CA GLU A 137 -2.69 2.51 -20.75
C GLU A 137 -3.47 1.25 -21.17
N ASN A 138 -2.83 0.08 -21.06
CA ASN A 138 -3.38 -1.19 -21.51
C ASN A 138 -3.75 -2.13 -20.35
N ALA A 139 -3.64 -1.64 -19.11
CA ALA A 139 -3.78 -2.47 -17.92
C ALA A 139 -5.19 -3.09 -17.81
N PHE A 140 -6.26 -2.36 -18.12
CA PHE A 140 -7.65 -2.85 -18.08
C PHE A 140 -8.33 -2.84 -19.46
N GLN A 141 -7.69 -3.40 -20.48
CA GLN A 141 -8.29 -3.49 -21.82
C GLN A 141 -9.45 -4.50 -21.90
N GLN A 142 -9.45 -5.52 -21.05
CA GLN A 142 -10.46 -6.57 -21.03
C GLN A 142 -11.02 -6.75 -19.62
N LEU A 143 -12.22 -7.32 -19.53
CA LEU A 143 -12.91 -7.48 -18.26
C LEU A 143 -12.14 -8.37 -17.27
N HIS A 144 -11.51 -9.44 -17.76
CA HIS A 144 -10.68 -10.34 -16.94
C HIS A 144 -9.20 -9.98 -17.06
N SER A 145 -8.90 -8.67 -17.02
CA SER A 145 -7.54 -8.16 -16.86
C SER A 145 -7.14 -8.14 -15.39
N LEU A 146 -5.90 -8.54 -15.11
CA LEU A 146 -5.37 -8.56 -13.75
C LEU A 146 -4.07 -7.77 -13.67
N VAL A 147 -4.03 -6.78 -12.79
CA VAL A 147 -2.78 -6.12 -12.39
C VAL A 147 -2.41 -6.63 -11.02
N ILE A 148 -1.19 -7.14 -10.85
CA ILE A 148 -0.72 -7.73 -9.59
C ILE A 148 0.52 -7.02 -9.06
N THR A 149 0.76 -7.13 -7.76
CA THR A 149 2.00 -6.66 -7.13
C THR A 149 3.17 -7.61 -7.42
N GLU A 150 4.39 -7.10 -7.27
CA GLU A 150 5.64 -7.87 -7.36
C GLU A 150 5.63 -9.08 -6.40
N LYS A 151 5.14 -8.87 -5.18
CA LYS A 151 4.98 -9.92 -4.18
C LYS A 151 4.03 -11.01 -4.65
N MET A 152 2.87 -10.67 -5.20
CA MET A 152 1.92 -11.66 -5.71
C MET A 152 2.49 -12.39 -6.92
N ALA A 153 3.10 -11.66 -7.85
CA ALA A 153 3.81 -12.21 -9.00
C ALA A 153 4.84 -13.27 -8.58
N LYS A 154 5.65 -12.98 -7.56
CA LYS A 154 6.66 -13.91 -7.05
C LYS A 154 6.07 -15.17 -6.42
N LYS A 155 4.94 -15.07 -5.70
CA LYS A 155 4.26 -16.22 -5.08
C LYS A 155 3.81 -17.25 -6.13
N PHE A 156 3.21 -16.77 -7.22
CA PHE A 156 2.66 -17.63 -8.27
C PHE A 156 3.70 -18.05 -9.31
N PHE A 157 4.45 -17.09 -9.86
CA PHE A 157 5.33 -17.27 -11.01
C PHE A 157 6.83 -17.41 -10.64
N GLY A 158 7.20 -17.29 -9.36
CA GLY A 158 8.60 -17.36 -8.94
C GLY A 158 9.43 -16.19 -9.46
N ASP A 159 10.63 -16.48 -9.98
CA ASP A 159 11.54 -15.46 -10.54
C ASP A 159 11.36 -15.25 -12.06
N ASP A 160 10.20 -15.65 -12.61
CA ASP A 160 9.92 -15.47 -14.03
C ASP A 160 9.82 -13.98 -14.40
N LYS A 161 10.55 -13.60 -15.45
CA LYS A 161 10.61 -12.22 -15.95
C LYS A 161 9.52 -11.90 -16.95
N ASN A 162 8.79 -12.89 -17.47
CA ASN A 162 7.75 -12.72 -18.48
C ASN A 162 6.39 -13.14 -17.91
N ILE A 163 5.76 -12.24 -17.16
CA ILE A 163 4.50 -12.54 -16.46
C ILE A 163 3.29 -12.05 -17.26
N ILE A 164 3.46 -10.99 -18.03
CA ILE A 164 2.39 -10.41 -18.86
C ILE A 164 1.86 -11.45 -19.85
N GLY A 165 0.54 -11.54 -19.96
CA GLY A 165 -0.18 -12.48 -20.83
C GLY A 165 -0.43 -13.85 -20.20
N LYS A 166 0.16 -14.17 -19.04
CA LYS A 166 -0.15 -15.40 -18.30
C LYS A 166 -1.51 -15.29 -17.61
N THR A 167 -2.14 -16.43 -17.38
CA THR A 167 -3.43 -16.49 -16.69
C THR A 167 -3.29 -16.98 -15.25
N LEU A 168 -4.17 -16.47 -14.39
CA LEU A 168 -4.47 -17.01 -13.07
C LEU A 168 -5.96 -17.35 -13.01
N LYS A 169 -6.29 -18.47 -12.38
CA LYS A 169 -7.68 -18.87 -12.19
C LYS A 169 -8.22 -18.22 -10.93
N VAL A 170 -9.35 -17.53 -11.04
CA VAL A 170 -10.02 -16.80 -9.96
C VAL A 170 -11.23 -17.61 -9.50
N ASP A 171 -11.30 -17.87 -8.19
CA ASP A 171 -12.35 -18.64 -7.51
C ASP A 171 -12.65 -20.00 -8.18
N ASN A 172 -11.62 -20.62 -8.76
CA ASN A 172 -11.71 -21.87 -9.53
C ASN A 172 -12.72 -21.84 -10.69
N LYS A 173 -13.13 -20.66 -11.16
CA LYS A 173 -14.16 -20.50 -12.20
C LYS A 173 -13.62 -19.82 -13.45
N GLU A 174 -13.07 -18.63 -13.30
CA GLU A 174 -12.73 -17.75 -14.41
C GLU A 174 -11.22 -17.59 -14.55
N GLU A 175 -10.73 -17.41 -15.77
CA GLU A 175 -9.32 -17.13 -16.02
C GLU A 175 -9.12 -15.64 -16.26
N TYR A 176 -8.20 -15.06 -15.49
CA TYR A 176 -7.81 -13.66 -15.57
C TYR A 176 -6.40 -13.58 -16.12
N VAL A 177 -6.20 -12.71 -17.11
CA VAL A 177 -4.91 -12.53 -17.76
C VAL A 177 -4.15 -11.41 -17.07
N VAL A 178 -2.92 -11.68 -16.66
CA VAL A 178 -2.02 -10.68 -16.09
C VAL A 178 -1.64 -9.67 -17.17
N SER A 179 -2.12 -8.44 -17.02
CA SER A 179 -1.90 -7.31 -17.94
C SER A 179 -0.88 -6.31 -17.43
N GLY A 180 -0.53 -6.39 -16.13
CA GLY A 180 0.47 -5.54 -15.52
C GLY A 180 1.03 -6.14 -14.22
N VAL A 181 2.30 -5.80 -13.95
CA VAL A 181 2.93 -6.05 -12.65
C VAL A 181 3.39 -4.71 -12.11
N ILE A 182 2.97 -4.36 -10.91
CA ILE A 182 3.37 -3.13 -10.24
C ILE A 182 4.30 -3.42 -9.06
N LYS A 183 5.08 -2.43 -8.66
CA LYS A 183 5.86 -2.50 -7.43
C LYS A 183 4.95 -2.63 -6.21
N ASP A 184 5.43 -3.34 -5.20
CA ASP A 184 4.73 -3.48 -3.92
C ASP A 184 4.40 -2.11 -3.32
N LEU A 185 3.18 -2.02 -2.79
CA LEU A 185 2.73 -0.84 -2.08
C LEU A 185 3.43 -0.77 -0.72
N PRO A 186 3.80 0.45 -0.29
CA PRO A 186 4.45 0.65 0.99
C PRO A 186 3.51 0.36 2.15
N GLY A 187 4.08 -0.04 3.30
CA GLY A 187 3.31 -0.46 4.48
C GLY A 187 2.46 0.67 5.09
N ASN A 188 2.87 1.93 4.92
CA ASN A 188 2.21 3.14 5.40
C ASN A 188 1.30 3.77 4.32
N SER A 189 0.39 2.97 3.77
CA SER A 189 -0.65 3.46 2.86
C SER A 189 -2.04 2.96 3.25
N THR A 190 -3.07 3.78 3.05
CA THR A 190 -4.48 3.41 3.19
C THR A 190 -4.86 2.31 2.22
N LEU A 191 -4.42 2.42 0.96
CA LEU A 191 -4.71 1.42 -0.06
C LEU A 191 -3.66 0.32 -0.01
N LYS A 192 -4.09 -0.89 0.33
CA LYS A 192 -3.25 -2.09 0.37
C LYS A 192 -3.94 -3.19 -0.42
N PHE A 193 -3.29 -3.66 -1.47
CA PHE A 193 -3.78 -4.74 -2.31
C PHE A 193 -2.61 -5.50 -2.93
N ASP A 194 -2.87 -6.76 -3.22
CA ASP A 194 -2.02 -7.66 -4.00
C ASP A 194 -2.48 -7.71 -5.47
N TRP A 195 -3.75 -7.42 -5.75
CA TRP A 195 -4.31 -7.37 -7.11
C TRP A 195 -5.34 -6.26 -7.33
N LEU A 196 -5.48 -5.85 -8.60
CA LEU A 196 -6.56 -5.01 -9.12
C LEU A 196 -7.14 -5.61 -10.41
N SER A 197 -8.45 -5.51 -10.57
CA SER A 197 -9.18 -5.94 -11.78
C SER A 197 -10.27 -4.93 -12.14
N PRO A 198 -10.71 -4.80 -13.41
CA PRO A 198 -11.82 -3.91 -13.73
C PRO A 198 -13.17 -4.52 -13.32
N PHE A 199 -14.14 -3.65 -13.04
CA PHE A 199 -15.52 -4.05 -12.81
C PHE A 199 -16.19 -4.55 -14.09
N LYS A 200 -17.15 -5.47 -13.93
CA LYS A 200 -18.20 -5.70 -14.90
C LYS A 200 -19.28 -4.64 -14.68
N ILE A 201 -19.32 -3.64 -15.55
CA ILE A 201 -20.39 -2.63 -15.59
C ILE A 201 -21.62 -3.24 -16.24
#